data_AF-A0AA39W4C3-F1
#
_entry.id   AF-A0AA39W4C3-F1
#
_cell.length_a   1.000
_cell.length_b   1.000
_cell.length_c   1.000
_cell.angle_alpha   90.00
_cell.angle_beta   90.00
_cell.angle_gamma   90.00
#
_symmetry.space_group_name_H-M   'P 1'
#
loop_
_entity.id
_entity.type
_entity.pdbx_description
1 polymer ?
#
loop_
_entity_poly.entity_id
_entity_poly.type
_entity_poly.pdbx_seq_one_letter_code
_entity_poly.pdbx_strand_id
1 'polypeptide(L)'
;MELPRCMVNCESLVDLKIYFDLYCVLKLPEFLGFTGLKSLNLCKVEFSDSVVLAMFVSGCPILESLIIYSCVFGNFKILDITAPRLRNLTINVLAFHGDGLNCEVIIACPSLVSFDPGYLLKTQTLYRMCYFTLILISLTLQSSKKVAIF
;
A
#
# COMPACT_ATOMS: atom_id res chain seq x y z
N MET A 1 8.84 -15.89 8.38
CA MET A 1 9.17 -15.22 9.66
C MET A 1 7.89 -14.70 10.30
N GLU A 2 7.76 -14.78 11.62
CA GLU A 2 6.60 -14.26 12.37
C GLU A 2 7.00 -13.01 13.15
N LEU A 3 6.11 -12.01 13.21
CA LEU A 3 6.31 -10.84 14.06
C LEU A 3 5.97 -11.18 15.52
N PRO A 4 6.79 -10.78 16.50
CA PRO A 4 6.48 -10.98 17.90
C PRO A 4 5.20 -10.24 18.30
N ARG A 5 4.26 -10.94 18.93
CA ARG A 5 2.98 -10.36 19.37
C ARG A 5 3.14 -9.18 20.33
N CYS A 6 4.22 -9.16 21.11
CA CYS A 6 4.52 -8.08 22.04
C CYS A 6 4.77 -6.73 21.35
N MET A 7 5.20 -6.73 20.08
CA MET A 7 5.43 -5.49 19.36
C MET A 7 4.10 -4.81 18.99
N VAL A 8 3.02 -5.58 18.85
CA VAL A 8 1.73 -5.07 18.36
C VAL A 8 1.04 -4.14 19.38
N ASN A 9 1.20 -4.44 20.67
CA ASN A 9 0.68 -3.62 21.77
C ASN A 9 1.69 -2.54 22.21
N CYS A 10 2.81 -2.39 21.49
CA CYS A 10 3.85 -1.44 21.85
C CYS A 10 3.46 -0.04 21.36
N GLU A 11 2.84 0.75 22.24
CA GLU A 11 2.42 2.14 21.91
C GLU A 11 3.59 3.07 21.58
N SER A 12 4.81 2.72 22.02
CA SER A 12 6.03 3.46 21.69
C SER A 12 6.60 3.10 20.32
N LEU A 13 6.12 2.03 19.67
CA LEU A 13 6.59 1.64 18.35
C LEU A 13 5.88 2.48 17.27
N VAL A 14 6.52 3.59 16.91
CA VAL A 14 6.01 4.57 15.94
C VAL A 14 6.48 4.26 14.51
N ASP A 15 7.65 3.65 14.37
CA ASP A 15 8.28 3.36 13.09
C ASP A 15 8.75 1.90 13.05
N LEU A 16 8.30 1.15 12.04
CA LEU A 16 8.68 -0.24 11.81
C LEU A 16 9.24 -0.38 10.40
N LYS A 17 10.49 -0.84 10.32
CA LYS A 17 11.19 -1.11 9.07
C LYS A 17 11.61 -2.57 9.04
N ILE A 18 11.12 -3.31 8.05
CA ILE A 18 11.45 -4.71 7.84
C ILE A 18 12.15 -4.80 6.49
N TYR A 19 13.39 -5.25 6.54
CA TYR A 19 14.25 -5.42 5.37
C TYR A 19 14.83 -6.82 5.40
N PHE A 20 14.79 -7.51 4.27
CA PHE A 20 15.45 -8.79 4.11
C PHE A 20 16.51 -8.71 3.00
N ASP A 21 17.64 -9.40 3.15
CA ASP A 21 18.66 -9.48 2.10
C ASP A 21 18.14 -10.28 0.88
N LEU A 22 17.38 -11.35 1.16
CA LEU A 22 16.68 -12.20 0.22
C LEU A 22 15.17 -12.18 0.50
N TYR A 23 14.35 -12.55 -0.47
CA TYR A 23 12.90 -12.61 -0.28
C TYR A 23 12.53 -13.52 0.90
N CYS A 24 11.69 -12.99 1.79
CA CYS A 24 11.19 -13.73 2.94
C CYS A 24 9.68 -13.57 3.09
N VAL A 25 9.01 -14.70 3.33
CA VAL A 25 7.60 -14.71 3.69
C VAL A 25 7.44 -14.13 5.10
N LEU A 26 6.79 -12.98 5.20
CA LEU A 26 6.45 -12.33 6.46
C LEU A 26 5.01 -12.69 6.84
N LYS A 27 4.84 -13.38 7.96
CA LYS A 27 3.54 -13.63 8.54
C LYS A 27 3.15 -12.45 9.42
N LEU A 28 2.25 -11.62 8.89
CA LEU A 28 1.66 -10.50 9.61
C LEU A 28 0.60 -11.03 10.59
N PRO A 29 0.43 -10.39 11.76
CA PRO A 29 -0.68 -10.70 12.66
C PRO A 29 -2.03 -10.36 12.00
N GLU A 30 -2.96 -11.30 12.02
CA GLU A 30 -4.26 -11.19 11.31
C GLU A 30 -5.25 -10.23 11.98
N PHE A 31 -5.18 -10.02 13.30
CA PHE A 31 -6.21 -9.29 14.06
C PHE A 31 -5.70 -8.16 14.94
N LEU A 32 -4.38 -8.04 15.08
CA LEU A 32 -3.77 -7.03 15.93
C LEU A 32 -2.79 -6.28 15.03
N GLY A 33 -3.18 -5.09 14.58
CA GLY A 33 -2.25 -4.14 13.98
C GLY A 33 -1.64 -3.26 15.06
N PHE A 34 -0.62 -2.50 14.68
CA PHE A 34 0.13 -1.67 15.61
C PHE A 34 -0.61 -0.36 15.89
N THR A 35 -1.12 -0.21 17.11
CA THR A 35 -1.95 0.97 17.48
C THR A 35 -1.16 2.27 17.49
N GLY A 36 0.14 2.21 17.79
CA GLY A 36 1.07 3.35 17.82
C GLY A 36 1.83 3.62 16.53
N LEU A 37 1.68 2.78 15.50
CA LEU A 37 2.54 2.82 14.32
C LEU A 37 2.10 3.91 13.34
N LYS A 38 3.02 4.82 13.05
CA LYS A 38 2.85 5.89 12.05
C LYS A 38 3.57 5.59 10.75
N SER A 39 4.68 4.87 10.78
CA SER A 39 5.44 4.55 9.57
C SER A 39 5.71 3.06 9.47
N LEU A 40 5.35 2.47 8.33
CA LEU A 40 5.68 1.10 7.98
C LEU A 40 6.50 1.07 6.69
N ASN A 41 7.66 0.41 6.73
CA ASN A 41 8.48 0.15 5.56
C ASN A 41 8.76 -1.34 5.45
N LEU A 42 8.34 -1.93 4.33
CA LEU A 42 8.51 -3.34 4.01
C LEU A 42 9.35 -3.44 2.73
N CYS A 43 10.48 -4.12 2.82
CA CYS A 43 11.39 -4.31 1.69
C CYS A 43 11.74 -5.78 1.50
N LYS A 44 11.62 -6.27 0.25
CA LYS A 44 11.87 -7.67 -0.13
C LYS A 44 11.04 -8.67 0.69
N VAL A 45 9.79 -8.30 0.98
CA VAL A 45 8.80 -9.14 1.66
C VAL A 45 7.96 -9.87 0.63
N GLU A 46 7.71 -11.15 0.87
CA GLU A 46 6.72 -11.93 0.14
C GLU A 46 5.44 -12.03 0.98
N PHE A 47 4.32 -11.59 0.41
CA PHE A 47 3.00 -11.70 1.04
C PHE A 47 2.25 -12.89 0.47
N SER A 48 1.76 -13.76 1.37
CA SER A 48 1.02 -14.96 1.00
C SER A 48 -0.47 -14.72 0.77
N ASP A 49 -1.05 -13.67 1.36
CA ASP A 49 -2.47 -13.39 1.32
C ASP A 49 -2.75 -11.87 1.35
N SER A 50 -3.57 -11.38 0.42
CA SER A 50 -3.92 -9.97 0.31
C SER A 50 -4.86 -9.52 1.41
N VAL A 51 -5.71 -10.42 1.91
CA VAL A 51 -6.62 -10.15 3.02
C VAL A 51 -5.83 -9.87 4.29
N VAL A 52 -4.78 -10.66 4.54
CA VAL A 52 -3.90 -10.49 5.69
C VAL A 52 -3.18 -9.14 5.65
N LEU A 53 -2.70 -8.71 4.48
CA LEU A 53 -2.09 -7.39 4.33
C LEU A 53 -3.10 -6.25 4.56
N ALA A 54 -4.30 -6.35 4.00
CA ALA A 54 -5.35 -5.35 4.18
C ALA A 54 -5.81 -5.24 5.65
N MET A 55 -6.00 -6.38 6.33
CA MET A 55 -6.32 -6.43 7.76
C MET A 55 -5.20 -5.83 8.60
N PHE A 56 -3.95 -6.13 8.27
CA PHE A 56 -2.80 -5.58 8.98
C PHE A 56 -2.69 -4.04 8.86
N VAL A 57 -2.86 -3.51 7.64
CA VAL A 57 -2.84 -2.06 7.39
C VAL A 57 -4.01 -1.36 8.09
N SER A 58 -5.23 -1.91 7.97
CA SER A 58 -6.41 -1.36 8.65
C SER A 58 -6.32 -1.44 10.18
N GLY A 59 -5.61 -2.44 10.71
CA GLY A 59 -5.28 -2.56 12.13
C GLY A 59 -4.27 -1.52 12.65
N CYS A 60 -3.66 -0.71 11.77
CA CYS A 60 -2.76 0.39 12.14
C CYS A 60 -3.50 1.74 11.98
N PRO A 61 -4.37 2.13 12.94
CA PRO A 61 -5.33 3.23 12.76
C PRO A 61 -4.68 4.61 12.60
N ILE A 62 -3.43 4.78 13.03
CA ILE A 62 -2.69 6.04 12.96
C ILE A 62 -1.55 6.03 11.93
N LEU A 63 -1.54 5.04 11.03
CA LEU A 63 -0.52 4.92 10.00
C LEU A 63 -0.56 6.14 9.06
N GLU A 64 0.56 6.86 8.99
CA GLU A 64 0.75 8.06 8.16
C GLU A 64 1.61 7.77 6.93
N SER A 65 2.50 6.78 6.98
CA SER A 65 3.39 6.41 5.88
C SER A 65 3.46 4.90 5.69
N LEU A 66 3.25 4.45 4.45
CA LEU A 66 3.37 3.05 4.03
C LEU A 66 4.29 2.97 2.83
N ILE A 67 5.39 2.22 2.98
CA ILE A 67 6.34 1.95 1.90
C ILE A 67 6.41 0.44 1.72
N ILE A 68 6.07 -0.02 0.53
CA ILE A 68 6.22 -1.40 0.08
C ILE A 68 7.20 -1.37 -1.09
N TYR A 69 8.40 -1.92 -0.90
CA TYR A 69 9.48 -1.80 -1.87
C TYR A 69 10.08 -3.15 -2.24
N SER A 70 10.17 -3.43 -3.55
CA SER A 70 10.68 -4.70 -4.05
C SER A 70 10.00 -5.91 -3.41
N CYS A 71 8.71 -5.83 -3.06
CA CYS A 71 7.96 -6.92 -2.47
C CYS A 71 7.31 -7.82 -3.53
N VAL A 72 6.85 -8.99 -3.12
CA VAL A 72 6.16 -9.98 -3.97
C VAL A 72 4.76 -10.20 -3.45
N PHE A 73 3.78 -10.11 -4.34
CA PHE A 73 2.37 -10.25 -4.03
C PHE A 73 1.78 -11.60 -4.51
N GLY A 74 2.64 -12.57 -4.85
CA GLY A 74 2.21 -13.90 -5.28
C GLY A 74 1.10 -13.86 -6.34
N ASN A 75 -0.05 -14.46 -6.04
CA ASN A 75 -1.24 -14.53 -6.90
C ASN A 75 -2.35 -13.54 -6.48
N PHE A 76 -2.00 -12.38 -5.90
CA PHE A 76 -3.00 -11.40 -5.50
C PHE A 76 -3.86 -11.01 -6.69
N LYS A 77 -5.19 -11.08 -6.51
CA LYS A 77 -6.14 -10.50 -7.47
C LYS A 77 -6.44 -9.04 -7.15
N ILE A 78 -6.51 -8.72 -5.87
CA ILE A 78 -6.82 -7.39 -5.36
C ILE A 78 -5.85 -7.05 -4.24
N LEU A 79 -5.26 -5.86 -4.30
CA LEU A 79 -4.47 -5.23 -3.25
C LEU A 79 -5.28 -4.07 -2.70
N ASP A 80 -5.91 -4.27 -1.54
CA ASP A 80 -6.71 -3.26 -0.85
C ASP A 80 -5.87 -2.56 0.23
N ILE A 81 -5.66 -1.26 0.04
CA ILE A 81 -5.00 -0.37 0.99
C ILE A 81 -6.02 0.65 1.48
N THR A 82 -6.61 0.34 2.64
CA THR A 82 -7.54 1.23 3.35
C THR A 82 -6.91 1.71 4.65
N ALA A 83 -6.60 2.99 4.72
CA ALA A 83 -5.98 3.61 5.89
C ALA A 83 -6.40 5.09 6.02
N PRO A 84 -7.25 5.45 7.00
CA PRO A 84 -7.83 6.80 7.11
C PRO A 84 -6.81 7.93 7.27
N ARG A 85 -5.69 7.65 7.93
CA ARG A 85 -4.64 8.64 8.25
C ARG A 85 -3.43 8.58 7.34
N LEU A 86 -3.44 7.68 6.35
CA LEU A 86 -2.29 7.48 5.48
C LEU A 86 -2.09 8.71 4.60
N ARG A 87 -0.90 9.32 4.70
CA ARG A 87 -0.49 10.52 3.97
C ARG A 87 0.47 10.19 2.85
N ASN A 88 1.34 9.21 3.04
CA ASN A 88 2.35 8.82 2.07
C ASN A 88 2.23 7.33 1.76
N LEU A 89 2.07 7.00 0.49
CA LEU A 89 2.03 5.63 0.02
C LEU A 89 3.05 5.44 -1.10
N THR A 90 3.98 4.51 -0.90
CA THR A 90 4.90 4.05 -1.94
C THR A 90 4.69 2.57 -2.17
N ILE A 91 4.41 2.17 -3.41
CA ILE A 91 4.30 0.77 -3.79
C ILE A 91 5.20 0.53 -4.99
N ASN A 92 6.30 -0.16 -4.78
CA ASN A 92 7.26 -0.54 -5.81
C ASN A 92 7.38 -2.07 -5.80
N VAL A 93 6.90 -2.72 -6.85
CA VAL A 93 6.81 -4.18 -6.93
C VAL A 93 7.69 -4.69 -8.06
N LEU A 94 8.35 -5.82 -7.81
CA LEU A 94 9.02 -6.57 -8.85
C LEU A 94 8.05 -7.60 -9.42
N ALA A 95 7.76 -7.47 -10.71
CA ALA A 95 6.99 -8.45 -11.46
C ALA A 95 7.91 -9.64 -11.79
N PHE A 96 7.75 -10.75 -11.07
CA PHE A 96 8.66 -11.91 -11.19
C PHE A 96 8.51 -12.71 -12.49
N HIS A 97 7.57 -12.37 -13.38
CA HIS A 97 7.28 -13.18 -14.56
C HIS A 97 7.12 -12.40 -15.88
N GLY A 98 7.58 -11.15 -15.97
CA GLY A 98 7.51 -10.37 -17.22
C GLY A 98 6.12 -9.85 -17.56
N ASP A 99 5.08 -10.45 -17.00
CA ASP A 99 3.75 -9.86 -16.88
C ASP A 99 3.73 -9.02 -15.61
N GLY A 100 3.29 -7.76 -15.71
CA GLY A 100 3.19 -6.84 -14.59
C GLY A 100 2.33 -7.36 -13.44
N LEU A 101 2.05 -6.50 -12.45
CA LEU A 101 1.10 -6.86 -11.39
C LEU A 101 -0.29 -7.13 -12.02
N ASN A 102 -0.70 -8.39 -12.16
CA ASN A 102 -2.06 -8.74 -12.60
C ASN A 102 -3.07 -8.66 -11.44
N CYS A 103 -2.93 -7.61 -10.64
CA CYS A 103 -3.66 -7.38 -9.41
C CYS A 103 -4.26 -5.99 -9.46
N GLU A 104 -5.56 -5.90 -9.23
CA GLU A 104 -6.26 -4.63 -9.08
C GLU A 104 -5.83 -3.97 -7.76
N VAL A 105 -5.43 -2.70 -7.82
CA VAL A 105 -5.01 -1.96 -6.62
C VAL A 105 -6.13 -1.00 -6.22
N ILE A 106 -6.69 -1.21 -5.04
CA ILE A 106 -7.73 -0.37 -4.44
C ILE A 106 -7.08 0.45 -3.33
N ILE A 107 -7.18 1.77 -3.43
CA ILE A 107 -6.61 2.69 -2.42
C ILE A 107 -7.75 3.55 -1.87
N ALA A 108 -8.15 3.27 -0.63
CA ALA A 108 -9.16 4.03 0.10
C ALA A 108 -8.50 4.78 1.28
N CYS A 109 -7.72 5.80 0.93
CA CYS A 109 -6.95 6.60 1.90
C CYS A 109 -7.35 8.09 1.78
N PRO A 110 -8.33 8.58 2.58
CA PRO A 110 -8.86 9.93 2.45
C PRO A 110 -7.85 11.04 2.79
N SER A 111 -6.81 10.73 3.57
CA SER A 111 -5.77 11.69 3.98
C SER A 111 -4.52 11.65 3.09
N LEU A 112 -4.57 10.96 1.95
CA LEU A 112 -3.40 10.71 1.11
C LEU A 112 -2.91 12.01 0.46
N VAL A 113 -1.63 12.33 0.69
CA VAL A 113 -0.95 13.52 0.17
C VAL A 113 0.01 13.16 -0.95
N SER A 114 0.74 12.05 -0.80
CA SER A 114 1.69 11.57 -1.79
C SER A 114 1.47 10.11 -2.12
N PHE A 115 1.51 9.79 -3.41
CA PHE A 115 1.46 8.44 -3.92
C PHE A 115 2.58 8.24 -4.95
N ASP A 116 3.50 7.32 -4.64
CA ASP A 116 4.54 6.87 -5.56
C ASP A 116 4.27 5.40 -5.94
N PRO A 117 3.72 5.15 -7.14
CA PRO A 117 3.46 3.80 -7.63
C PRO A 117 4.71 3.10 -8.17
N GLY A 118 5.90 3.72 -8.10
CA GLY A 118 7.15 3.11 -8.53
C GLY A 118 7.08 2.50 -9.94
N TYR A 119 7.44 1.21 -10.06
CA TYR A 119 7.39 0.47 -11.32
C TYR A 119 6.03 -0.15 -11.66
N LEU A 120 5.00 -0.03 -10.80
CA LEU A 120 3.66 -0.59 -11.07
C LEU A 120 3.07 -0.12 -12.41
N LEU A 121 3.37 1.12 -12.81
CA LEU A 121 2.75 1.78 -13.96
C LEU A 121 3.50 1.64 -15.28
N LYS A 122 4.61 0.88 -15.34
CA LYS A 122 5.35 0.72 -16.60
C LYS A 122 4.77 -0.35 -17.54
N THR A 123 3.85 -1.19 -17.07
CA THR A 123 3.30 -2.30 -17.86
C THR A 123 1.77 -2.35 -17.79
N GLN A 124 1.14 -1.52 -18.63
CA GLN A 124 -0.18 -1.69 -19.27
C GLN A 124 -1.48 -1.43 -18.48
N THR A 125 -2.12 -0.30 -18.85
CA THR A 125 -3.48 -0.22 -19.41
C THR A 125 -4.58 -1.08 -18.76
N LEU A 126 -5.35 -0.50 -17.81
CA LEU A 126 -6.83 -0.54 -17.76
C LEU A 126 -7.32 0.04 -16.43
N TYR A 127 -7.53 1.36 -16.44
CA TYR A 127 -8.35 2.05 -15.45
C TYR A 127 -9.80 1.59 -15.58
N ARG A 128 -10.23 0.67 -14.74
CA ARG A 128 -11.65 0.47 -14.40
C ARG A 128 -11.88 0.90 -12.95
N MET A 129 -11.62 2.17 -12.71
CA MET A 129 -11.88 2.81 -11.44
C MET A 129 -13.39 2.93 -11.22
N CYS A 130 -13.87 2.41 -10.10
CA CYS A 130 -15.14 2.82 -9.48
C CYS A 130 -15.06 4.30 -9.07
N TYR A 131 -15.22 5.18 -10.06
CA TYR A 131 -15.38 6.63 -9.89
C TYR A 131 -16.84 6.98 -9.59
N PHE A 132 -17.23 6.87 -8.33
CA PHE A 132 -18.33 7.65 -7.77
C PHE A 132 -17.94 7.77 -6.29
N THR A 133 -17.10 8.71 -5.87
CA THR A 133 -17.31 10.14 -5.93
C THR A 133 -16.01 10.83 -5.47
N LEU A 134 -15.48 11.72 -6.32
CA LEU A 134 -14.77 12.94 -5.94
C LEU A 134 -13.57 12.82 -4.98
N ILE A 135 -12.35 12.71 -5.53
CA ILE A 135 -11.44 13.87 -5.51
C ILE A 135 -10.71 13.94 -6.86
N LEU A 136 -11.25 14.78 -7.74
CA LEU A 136 -10.49 15.53 -8.72
C LEU A 136 -9.46 16.38 -7.97
N ILE A 137 -8.30 15.81 -7.62
CA ILE A 137 -7.08 16.60 -7.45
C ILE A 137 -6.51 16.71 -8.86
N SER A 138 -6.93 17.76 -9.53
CA SER A 138 -6.55 18.12 -10.87
C SER A 138 -5.04 18.04 -11.07
N LEU A 139 -4.64 17.26 -12.09
CA LEU A 139 -3.60 17.67 -13.01
C LEU A 139 -3.78 19.17 -13.32
N THR A 140 -2.99 20.02 -12.65
CA THR A 140 -2.77 21.42 -13.04
C THR A 140 -1.32 21.83 -12.81
N LEU A 141 -0.42 21.12 -13.48
CA LEU A 141 0.80 21.67 -14.10
C LEU A 141 0.78 21.02 -15.49
N GLN A 142 0.02 21.53 -16.47
CA GLN A 142 0.37 22.73 -17.22
C GLN A 142 -0.86 23.29 -17.97
N SER A 143 -1.03 24.61 -17.87
CA SER A 143 -1.80 25.52 -18.74
C SER A 143 -3.31 25.31 -18.93
N SER A 144 -4.04 26.22 -18.28
CA SER A 144 -5.18 26.98 -18.80
C SER A 144 -6.47 26.25 -19.23
N LYS A 145 -7.50 26.54 -18.43
CA LYS A 145 -8.90 26.77 -18.81
C LYS A 145 -9.79 25.54 -19.06
N LYS A 146 -10.73 25.45 -18.11
CA LYS A 146 -12.15 25.10 -18.25
C LYS A 146 -12.49 23.63 -18.48
N VAL A 147 -12.95 23.06 -17.38
CA VAL A 147 -14.00 22.04 -17.30
C VAL A 147 -15.12 22.34 -18.30
N ALA A 148 -15.49 21.34 -19.09
CA ALA A 148 -16.84 21.19 -19.63
C ALA A 148 -17.19 19.69 -19.61
N ILE A 149 -18.37 19.46 -19.07
CA ILE A 149 -19.03 18.20 -18.71
C ILE A 149 -19.38 17.41 -19.96
N PHE A 150 -19.13 16.09 -19.96
CA PHE A 150 -20.13 15.00 -20.11
C PHE A 150 -19.60 13.75 -19.43
#